data_AF-L2FNM9-F1
#
_entry.id   AF-L2FNM9-F1
#
_cell.length_a   1.000
_cell.length_b   1.000
_cell.length_c   1.000
_cell.angle_alpha   90.00
_cell.angle_beta   90.00
_cell.angle_gamma   90.00
#
_symmetry.space_group_name_H-M   'P 1'
#
loop_
_entity.id
_entity.type
_entity.pdbx_description
1 polymer ?
#
loop_
_entity_poly.entity_id
_entity_poly.type
_entity_poly.pdbx_seq_one_letter_code
_entity_poly.pdbx_strand_id
1 'polypeptide(L)'
;MDRPETVPTEGLVLFVVKATATSTHNTIKPLILIEELGIPHTIYVVQSVSEPWFARLNPHKMVPAIEDSPEGSDRRLQVWESTSTLIYLSDAYDKNGLFSGRNVAERAEVGNWLTLHTAALGPTAKYWLYFEKLHPERVPITTAK
;
A
#
# COMPACT_ATOMS: atom_id res chain seq x y z
N MET A 1 -9.36 -6.32 21.93
CA MET A 1 -10.20 -6.83 20.83
C MET A 1 -9.36 -7.82 20.05
N ASP A 2 -9.89 -9.03 19.89
CA ASP A 2 -9.28 -10.06 19.06
C ASP A 2 -9.52 -9.78 17.57
N ARG A 3 -8.82 -10.52 16.70
CA ARG A 3 -8.99 -10.41 15.26
C ARG A 3 -10.45 -10.77 14.90
N PRO A 4 -11.17 -9.94 14.14
CA PRO A 4 -12.54 -10.27 13.74
C PRO A 4 -12.59 -11.57 12.93
N GLU A 5 -13.58 -12.42 13.20
CA GLU A 5 -13.81 -13.68 12.44
C GLU A 5 -14.10 -13.43 10.95
N THR A 6 -14.55 -12.23 10.61
CA THR A 6 -14.81 -11.81 9.23
C THR A 6 -13.54 -11.55 8.43
N VAL A 7 -12.37 -11.46 9.06
CA VAL A 7 -11.10 -11.28 8.34
C VAL A 7 -10.66 -12.65 7.81
N PRO A 8 -10.53 -12.85 6.48
CA PRO A 8 -10.08 -14.12 5.94
C PRO A 8 -8.70 -14.54 6.46
N THR A 9 -8.51 -15.84 6.63
CA THR A 9 -7.24 -16.46 7.07
C THR A 9 -6.48 -17.12 5.91
N GLU A 10 -7.09 -17.18 4.73
CA GLU A 10 -6.55 -17.78 3.51
C GLU A 10 -6.58 -16.78 2.36
N GLY A 11 -5.74 -17.04 1.36
CA GLY A 11 -5.56 -16.17 0.21
C GLY A 11 -4.99 -14.80 0.56
N LEU A 12 -4.88 -13.97 -0.48
CA LEU A 12 -4.41 -12.61 -0.37
C LEU A 12 -5.52 -11.73 0.21
N VAL A 13 -5.23 -11.03 1.31
CA VAL A 13 -6.14 -10.06 1.93
C VAL A 13 -5.48 -8.69 1.90
N LEU A 14 -6.10 -7.75 1.17
CA LEU A 14 -5.70 -6.34 1.17
C LEU A 14 -6.49 -5.58 2.23
N PHE A 15 -5.78 -5.05 3.23
CA PHE A 15 -6.36 -4.24 4.30
C PHE A 15 -6.37 -2.76 3.92
N VAL A 16 -7.56 -2.17 4.01
CA VAL A 16 -7.83 -0.78 3.64
C VAL A 16 -8.61 -0.08 4.75
N VAL A 17 -8.79 1.24 4.64
CA VAL A 17 -9.74 1.99 5.47
C VAL A 17 -10.77 2.64 4.56
N LYS A 18 -11.91 3.06 5.14
CA LYS A 18 -12.90 3.85 4.40
C LYS A 18 -12.22 5.10 3.81
N ALA A 19 -12.39 5.29 2.51
CA ALA A 19 -11.81 6.41 1.77
C ALA A 19 -12.31 7.75 2.32
N THR A 20 -11.43 8.75 2.30
CA THR A 20 -11.79 10.16 2.51
C THR A 20 -11.29 11.00 1.34
N ALA A 21 -11.65 12.28 1.30
CA ALA A 21 -11.20 13.21 0.27
C ALA A 21 -9.67 13.39 0.21
N THR A 22 -8.94 13.02 1.26
CA THR A 22 -7.48 13.19 1.36
C THR A 22 -6.71 11.90 1.67
N SER A 23 -7.41 10.79 1.96
CA SER A 23 -6.82 9.48 2.24
C SER A 23 -7.31 8.44 1.25
N THR A 24 -6.41 7.90 0.40
CA THR A 24 -6.68 6.75 -0.50
C THR A 24 -5.50 6.36 -1.40
N HIS A 25 -4.63 7.30 -1.77
CA HIS A 25 -3.65 7.08 -2.84
C HIS A 25 -2.64 5.95 -2.55
N ASN A 26 -2.25 5.72 -1.29
CA ASN A 26 -1.32 4.62 -0.99
C ASN A 26 -2.00 3.25 -1.08
N THR A 27 -3.31 3.19 -0.81
CA THR A 27 -4.07 1.95 -0.78
C THR A 27 -4.43 1.45 -2.17
N ILE A 28 -4.61 2.37 -3.14
CA ILE A 28 -4.95 2.00 -4.52
C ILE A 28 -3.75 1.39 -5.26
N LYS A 29 -2.50 1.72 -4.89
CA LYS A 29 -1.31 1.21 -5.58
C LYS A 29 -1.23 -0.33 -5.58
N PRO A 30 -1.26 -1.02 -4.41
CA PRO A 30 -1.25 -2.47 -4.41
C PRO A 30 -2.50 -3.06 -5.08
N LEU A 31 -3.66 -2.41 -4.93
CA LEU A 31 -4.89 -2.88 -5.60
C LEU A 31 -4.73 -2.90 -7.13
N ILE A 32 -4.17 -1.83 -7.72
CA ILE A 32 -3.90 -1.79 -9.16
C ILE A 32 -3.04 -2.98 -9.57
N LEU A 33 -1.92 -3.23 -8.90
CA LEU A 33 -1.03 -4.33 -9.25
C LEU A 33 -1.69 -5.71 -9.05
N ILE A 34 -2.49 -5.86 -8.01
CA ILE A 34 -3.28 -7.07 -7.74
C ILE A 34 -4.23 -7.38 -8.91
N GLU A 35 -4.97 -6.37 -9.36
CA GLU A 35 -5.92 -6.50 -10.48
C GLU A 35 -5.20 -6.78 -11.80
N GLU A 36 -4.12 -6.05 -12.10
CA GLU A 36 -3.33 -6.22 -13.33
C GLU A 36 -2.65 -7.60 -13.42
N LEU A 37 -2.24 -8.17 -12.29
CA LEU A 37 -1.69 -9.53 -12.21
C LEU A 37 -2.77 -10.62 -12.08
N GLY A 38 -4.05 -10.25 -11.99
CA GLY A 38 -5.17 -11.19 -11.87
C GLY A 38 -5.13 -12.02 -10.60
N ILE A 39 -4.62 -11.47 -9.49
CA ILE A 39 -4.44 -12.22 -8.23
C ILE A 39 -5.80 -12.34 -7.50
N PRO A 40 -6.28 -13.55 -7.21
CA PRO A 40 -7.47 -13.74 -6.39
C PRO A 40 -7.24 -13.16 -4.99
N HIS A 41 -8.11 -12.23 -4.56
CA HIS A 41 -7.92 -11.51 -3.32
C HIS A 41 -9.23 -11.13 -2.65
N THR A 42 -9.16 -10.77 -1.37
CA THR A 42 -10.23 -10.13 -0.61
C THR A 42 -9.79 -8.75 -0.15
N ILE A 43 -10.68 -7.76 -0.25
CA ILE A 43 -10.47 -6.44 0.35
C ILE A 43 -11.16 -6.41 1.71
N TYR A 44 -10.42 -6.13 2.78
CA TYR A 44 -10.98 -5.96 4.12
C TYR A 44 -10.88 -4.50 4.59
N VAL A 45 -12.03 -3.89 4.88
CA VAL A 45 -12.10 -2.52 5.40
C VAL A 45 -11.93 -2.53 6.92
N VAL A 46 -10.76 -2.14 7.38
CA VAL A 46 -10.43 -2.01 8.81
C VAL A 46 -11.18 -0.83 9.39
N GLN A 47 -11.88 -1.06 10.51
CA GLN A 47 -12.63 0.01 11.21
C GLN A 47 -11.69 1.03 11.83
N SER A 48 -10.64 0.56 12.51
CA SER A 48 -9.60 1.41 13.08
C SER A 48 -8.24 0.73 13.05
N VAL A 49 -7.26 1.37 12.43
CA VAL A 49 -5.85 0.92 12.39
C VAL A 49 -5.17 0.90 13.77
N SER A 50 -5.82 1.49 14.78
CA SER A 50 -5.33 1.47 16.17
C SER A 50 -5.81 0.24 16.96
N GLU A 51 -6.66 -0.59 16.38
CA GLU A 51 -7.13 -1.82 17.04
C GLU A 51 -5.96 -2.77 17.34
N PRO A 52 -5.91 -3.39 18.54
CA PRO A 52 -4.78 -4.25 18.92
C PRO A 52 -4.48 -5.38 17.95
N TRP A 53 -5.51 -5.96 17.31
CA TRP A 53 -5.33 -7.03 16.33
C TRP A 53 -4.65 -6.54 15.05
N PHE A 54 -5.02 -5.35 14.57
CA PHE A 54 -4.40 -4.76 13.38
C PHE A 54 -2.99 -4.27 13.69
N ALA A 55 -2.76 -3.71 14.88
CA ALA A 55 -1.43 -3.30 15.32
C ALA A 55 -0.43 -4.47 15.42
N ARG A 56 -0.90 -5.71 15.68
CA ARG A 56 -0.07 -6.92 15.61
C ARG A 56 0.32 -7.29 14.18
N LEU A 57 -0.54 -6.99 13.21
CA LEU A 57 -0.30 -7.22 11.78
C LEU A 57 0.62 -6.14 11.19
N ASN A 58 0.31 -4.88 11.49
CA ASN A 58 1.08 -3.73 11.06
C ASN A 58 1.38 -2.81 12.26
N PRO A 59 2.59 -2.86 12.83
CA PRO A 59 2.97 -2.01 13.97
C PRO A 59 3.00 -0.51 13.61
N HIS A 60 3.11 -0.16 12.33
CA HIS A 60 3.01 1.23 11.86
C HIS A 60 1.57 1.77 11.93
N LYS A 61 0.56 0.91 12.09
CA LYS A 61 -0.86 1.29 12.21
C LYS A 61 -1.33 2.18 11.06
N MET A 62 -0.94 1.82 9.84
CA MET A 62 -1.38 2.50 8.62
C MET A 62 -1.83 1.48 7.56
N VAL A 63 -2.52 1.97 6.54
CA VAL A 63 -2.84 1.19 5.33
C VAL A 63 -2.10 1.78 4.13
N PRO A 64 -1.82 0.98 3.09
CA PRO A 64 -2.19 -0.44 2.92
C PRO A 64 -1.37 -1.39 3.80
N ALA A 65 -1.95 -2.56 4.05
CA ALA A 65 -1.24 -3.75 4.49
C ALA A 65 -1.83 -4.97 3.75
N ILE A 66 -1.04 -6.00 3.54
CA ILE A 66 -1.43 -7.26 2.93
C ILE A 66 -1.10 -8.40 3.89
N GLU A 67 -2.00 -9.37 3.96
CA GLU A 67 -1.63 -10.70 4.41
C GLU A 67 -1.83 -11.72 3.32
N ASP A 68 -0.88 -12.64 3.18
CA ASP A 68 -0.85 -13.56 2.05
C ASP A 68 0.05 -14.76 2.33
N SER A 69 -0.22 -15.88 1.65
CA SER A 69 0.55 -17.12 1.71
C SER A 69 0.99 -17.49 0.29
N PRO A 70 2.06 -16.88 -0.23
CA PRO A 70 2.48 -17.10 -1.59
C PRO A 70 3.01 -18.53 -1.74
N GLU A 71 3.02 -19.02 -2.98
CA GLU A 71 3.53 -20.35 -3.31
C GLU A 71 4.94 -20.57 -2.75
N GLY A 72 5.15 -21.68 -2.05
CA GLY A 72 6.43 -22.03 -1.43
C GLY A 72 6.73 -21.35 -0.09
N SER A 73 5.79 -20.59 0.49
CA SER A 73 5.93 -20.04 1.84
C SER A 73 5.33 -20.97 2.90
N ASP A 74 6.11 -21.29 3.93
CA ASP A 74 5.65 -22.06 5.10
C ASP A 74 4.83 -21.22 6.09
N ARG A 75 4.72 -19.92 5.85
CA ARG A 75 4.00 -18.99 6.75
C ARG A 75 3.19 -17.97 5.97
N ARG A 76 2.13 -17.49 6.63
CA ARG A 76 1.37 -16.34 6.17
C ARG A 76 2.13 -15.06 6.47
N LEU A 77 2.47 -14.32 5.43
CA LEU A 77 3.25 -13.10 5.49
C LEU A 77 2.35 -11.91 5.81
N GLN A 78 2.92 -10.94 6.53
CA GLN A 78 2.32 -9.65 6.83
C GLN A 78 3.20 -8.58 6.22
N VAL A 79 2.70 -7.92 5.19
CA VAL A 79 3.46 -6.93 4.40
C VAL A 79 2.77 -5.59 4.51
N TRP A 80 3.50 -4.56 4.92
CA TRP A 80 2.98 -3.22 5.13
C TRP A 80 3.94 -2.18 4.55
N GLU A 81 3.42 -0.96 4.37
CA GLU A 81 4.00 0.08 3.52
C GLU A 81 3.72 -0.19 2.03
N SER A 82 3.22 0.83 1.32
CA SER A 82 2.71 0.69 -0.05
C SER A 82 3.77 0.24 -1.07
N THR A 83 5.00 0.68 -0.91
CA THR A 83 6.15 0.26 -1.75
C THR A 83 6.51 -1.17 -1.49
N SER A 84 6.62 -1.53 -0.22
CA SER A 84 6.92 -2.89 0.20
C SER A 84 5.85 -3.87 -0.29
N THR A 85 4.57 -3.48 -0.26
CA THR A 85 3.48 -4.29 -0.83
C THR A 85 3.62 -4.47 -2.34
N LEU A 86 4.05 -3.43 -3.09
CA LEU A 86 4.27 -3.57 -4.54
C LEU A 86 5.43 -4.51 -4.86
N ILE A 87 6.55 -4.35 -4.15
CA ILE A 87 7.73 -5.21 -4.30
C ILE A 87 7.35 -6.66 -4.00
N TYR A 88 6.66 -6.90 -2.87
CA TYR A 88 6.18 -8.22 -2.49
C TYR A 88 5.29 -8.85 -3.56
N LEU A 89 4.28 -8.11 -4.04
CA LEU A 89 3.36 -8.59 -5.07
C LEU A 89 4.10 -8.95 -6.35
N SER A 90 5.07 -8.12 -6.76
CA SER A 90 5.88 -8.44 -7.93
C SER A 90 6.75 -9.68 -7.73
N ASP A 91 7.45 -9.80 -6.59
CA ASP A 91 8.29 -10.96 -6.31
C ASP A 91 7.46 -12.26 -6.25
N ALA A 92 6.27 -12.19 -5.65
CA ALA A 92 5.40 -13.35 -5.48
C ALA A 92 4.64 -13.72 -6.76
N TYR A 93 4.22 -12.75 -7.60
CA TYR A 93 3.25 -12.98 -8.67
C TYR A 93 3.66 -12.50 -10.07
N ASP A 94 4.58 -11.54 -10.21
CA ASP A 94 5.05 -11.03 -11.51
C ASP A 94 6.12 -11.95 -12.13
N LYS A 95 5.74 -13.18 -12.46
CA LYS A 95 6.67 -14.23 -12.93
C LYS A 95 7.42 -13.88 -14.21
N ASN A 96 6.87 -12.96 -15.01
CA ASN A 96 7.44 -12.55 -16.29
C ASN A 96 8.23 -11.22 -16.19
N GLY A 97 8.29 -10.60 -15.01
CA GLY A 97 8.96 -9.33 -14.80
C GLY A 97 8.35 -8.15 -15.56
N LEU A 98 7.04 -8.18 -15.83
CA LEU A 98 6.34 -7.12 -16.56
C LEU A 98 6.25 -5.81 -15.76
N PHE A 99 6.18 -5.91 -14.43
CA PHE A 99 6.06 -4.76 -13.53
C PHE A 99 7.34 -4.49 -12.74
N SER A 100 8.08 -5.55 -12.39
CA SER A 100 9.34 -5.45 -11.64
C SER A 100 10.57 -5.27 -12.52
N GLY A 101 10.49 -5.61 -13.80
CA GLY A 101 11.63 -5.66 -14.70
C GLY A 101 12.32 -7.03 -14.72
N ARG A 102 12.84 -7.39 -15.89
CA ARG A 102 13.36 -8.72 -16.21
C ARG A 102 14.87 -8.87 -16.00
N ASN A 103 15.57 -7.75 -15.92
CA ASN A 103 17.02 -7.70 -15.75
C ASN A 103 17.40 -6.55 -14.79
N VAL A 104 18.68 -6.47 -14.46
CA VAL A 104 19.20 -5.48 -13.48
C VAL A 104 18.94 -4.04 -13.95
N ALA A 105 19.07 -3.74 -15.24
CA ALA A 105 18.84 -2.39 -15.75
C ALA A 105 17.36 -1.98 -15.65
N GLU A 106 16.44 -2.86 -16.04
CA GLU A 106 15.00 -2.61 -15.91
C GLU A 106 14.58 -2.46 -14.43
N ARG A 107 15.08 -3.34 -13.55
CA ARG A 107 14.82 -3.28 -12.11
C ARG A 107 15.36 -2.01 -11.47
N ALA A 108 16.52 -1.54 -11.91
CA ALA A 108 17.09 -0.27 -11.45
C ALA A 108 16.21 0.91 -11.84
N GLU A 109 15.69 0.92 -13.08
CA GLU A 109 14.80 1.98 -13.53
C GLU A 109 13.48 2.00 -12.75
N VAL A 110 12.83 0.85 -12.59
CA VAL A 110 11.62 0.72 -11.74
C VAL A 110 11.93 1.16 -10.31
N GLY A 111 13.06 0.73 -9.75
CA GLY A 111 13.50 1.06 -8.41
C GLY A 111 13.74 2.57 -8.19
N ASN A 112 14.30 3.26 -9.19
CA ASN A 112 14.49 4.71 -9.15
C ASN A 112 13.16 5.45 -8.99
N TRP A 113 12.17 5.13 -9.83
CA TRP A 113 10.86 5.77 -9.80
C TRP A 113 10.05 5.41 -8.56
N LEU A 114 10.10 4.14 -8.16
CA LEU A 114 9.39 3.66 -6.97
C LEU A 114 9.95 4.32 -5.70
N THR A 115 11.27 4.43 -5.59
CA THR A 115 11.94 5.12 -4.48
C THR A 115 11.65 6.62 -4.50
N LEU A 116 11.72 7.28 -5.67
CA LEU A 116 11.38 8.69 -5.81
C LEU A 116 9.94 8.98 -5.38
N HIS A 117 9.00 8.12 -5.77
CA HIS A 117 7.61 8.26 -5.37
C HIS A 117 7.48 8.26 -3.84
N THR A 118 8.08 7.28 -3.18
CA THR A 118 7.91 7.08 -1.73
C THR A 118 8.68 8.09 -0.90
N ALA A 119 9.88 8.46 -1.33
CA ALA A 119 10.72 9.41 -0.60
C ALA A 119 10.35 10.88 -0.84
N ALA A 120 9.73 11.22 -1.97
CA ALA A 120 9.49 12.62 -2.34
C ALA A 120 8.05 12.89 -2.81
N LEU A 121 7.64 12.32 -3.95
CA LEU A 121 6.39 12.73 -4.62
C LEU A 121 5.16 12.46 -3.76
N GLY A 122 5.07 11.27 -3.16
CA GLY A 122 3.95 10.85 -2.32
C GLY A 122 3.75 11.75 -1.09
N PRO A 123 4.78 11.92 -0.23
CA PRO A 123 4.71 12.84 0.91
C PRO A 123 4.35 14.28 0.50
N THR A 124 5.01 14.84 -0.53
CA THR A 124 4.75 16.20 -0.99
C THR A 124 3.32 16.37 -1.51
N ALA A 125 2.82 15.43 -2.31
CA ALA A 125 1.45 15.46 -2.81
C ALA A 125 0.42 15.33 -1.69
N LYS A 126 0.70 14.51 -0.67
CA LYS A 126 -0.14 14.40 0.53
C LYS A 126 -0.24 15.74 1.27
N TYR A 127 0.88 16.43 1.48
CA TYR A 127 0.86 17.74 2.14
C TYR A 127 0.14 18.78 1.31
N TRP A 128 0.40 18.82 -0.01
CA TRP A 128 -0.31 19.71 -0.91
C TRP A 128 -1.83 19.52 -0.83
N LEU A 129 -2.32 18.28 -0.93
CA LEU A 129 -3.74 17.98 -0.84
C LEU A 129 -4.32 18.29 0.56
N TYR A 130 -3.55 18.02 1.62
CA TYR A 130 -3.93 18.33 2.99
C TYR A 130 -4.15 19.84 3.18
N PHE A 131 -3.20 20.68 2.74
CA PHE A 131 -3.34 22.14 2.84
C PHE A 131 -4.47 22.66 1.93
N GLU A 132 -4.54 22.20 0.68
CA GLU A 132 -5.57 22.64 -0.27
C GLU A 132 -7.01 22.33 0.21
N LYS A 133 -7.22 21.19 0.89
CA LYS A 133 -8.56 20.76 1.31
C LYS A 133 -8.95 21.16 2.72
N LEU A 134 -8.00 21.22 3.65
CA LEU A 134 -8.30 21.36 5.07
C LEU A 134 -7.86 22.71 5.67
N HIS A 135 -7.08 23.51 4.94
CA HIS A 135 -6.59 24.82 5.37
C HIS A 135 -6.92 25.89 4.32
N PRO A 136 -8.18 26.36 4.26
CA PRO A 136 -8.64 27.32 3.26
C PRO A 136 -7.94 28.68 3.39
N GLU A 137 -7.45 29.05 4.58
CA GLU A 137 -6.54 30.17 4.74
C GLU A 137 -5.19 29.87 4.08
N ARG A 138 -4.97 30.48 2.91
CA ARG A 138 -3.71 30.36 2.18
C ARG A 138 -2.57 30.96 3.02
N VAL A 139 -1.66 30.11 3.50
CA VAL A 139 -0.44 30.58 4.15
C VAL A 139 0.43 31.28 3.07
N PRO A 140 0.79 32.57 3.22
CA PRO A 140 1.43 33.33 2.14
C PRO A 140 2.76 32.74 1.64
N ILE A 141 3.48 31.98 2.47
CA ILE A 141 4.74 31.33 2.09
C ILE A 141 4.55 29.99 1.36
N THR A 142 3.35 29.42 1.37
CA THR A 142 3.01 28.13 0.73
C THR A 142 2.15 28.28 -0.52
N THR A 143 1.83 29.53 -0.90
CA THR A 143 1.21 29.82 -2.20
C THR A 143 2.33 29.97 -3.22
N ALA A 144 2.29 29.14 -4.26
CA ALA A 144 3.29 29.16 -5.32
C ALA A 144 3.41 30.57 -5.94
N LYS A 145 4.64 30.97 -6.24
CA LYS A 145 4.92 31.98 -7.27
C LYS A 145 4.73 31.38 -8.64
#